data_AF-A0A383UZ42-F1
#
_entry.id   AF-A0A383UZ42-F1
#
_cell.length_a   1.000
_cell.length_b   1.000
_cell.length_c   1.000
_cell.angle_alpha   90.00
_cell.angle_beta   90.00
_cell.angle_gamma   90.00
#
_symmetry.space_group_name_H-M   'P 1'
#
loop_
_entity.id
_entity.type
_entity.pdbx_description
1 polymer ?
#
loop_
_entity_poly.entity_id
_entity_poly.type
_entity_poly.pdbx_seq_one_letter_code
_entity_poly.pdbx_strand_id
1 'polypeptide(L)'
;MNSIIQPTRQSTMQSAMSEEAVPSGDPRNTTELLAERMSAWRCAVEYVDEYVNATERMERAQSKEYEKVLKTIQSPLKAGHHFDQNVGGIAGLFENMRQNTQAMINMHLDTEKNIRANVIPIVDRLRRDIKQKTKELASGALKSVKEVEKARNITQKYIELLGQNAAGFDASGSRFNSSEDPYVLRRGVLHRLSKQVMEENNHRHELVALQQNFGQFEQHIVEVIQTTLAALTGLMNGQGQSQEQHYSDMLGTAQAIPSNFEWIGFLSRSGDILIDPTTPDRNMDSITFPNQDHRATNPIIEGTLERKSRNKLSFSGFSTGYYVVTPSKYLHEFKDDDNIRKDPTPELSIYLPDATLGVPNGEKFHVKGKDVSKGLGSKLTGTPEIQFKAASADEAQKWFKAFQTAISNVPSTTAATKAVVANENVATPATSTTPIITAASSSDASEQKSPEETAETSSLPSKESSPIVRKEEEKETLTSTPTDNKAITEVAESVIAVEQAPLKSHPVNPQTTESKE
;
A
#
# COMPACT_ATOMS: atom_id res chain seq x y z
N MET A 1 0.79 -10.56 119.23
CA MET A 1 1.50 -10.99 118.00
C MET A 1 0.43 -11.38 117.00
N ASN A 2 0.26 -10.61 115.93
CA ASN A 2 -0.74 -10.90 114.89
C ASN A 2 0.00 -11.24 113.61
N SER A 3 -0.18 -12.45 113.10
CA SER A 3 0.33 -12.85 111.78
C SER A 3 -0.82 -12.77 110.78
N ILE A 4 -0.66 -11.95 109.74
CA ILE A 4 -1.63 -11.81 108.65
C ILE A 4 -1.28 -12.84 107.58
N ILE A 5 -2.17 -13.81 107.35
CA ILE A 5 -2.02 -14.81 106.30
C ILE A 5 -2.55 -14.20 104.99
N GLN A 6 -1.69 -14.08 103.97
CA GLN A 6 -2.13 -13.75 102.61
C GLN A 6 -2.60 -15.02 101.87
N PRO A 7 -3.63 -14.93 100.99
CA PRO A 7 -4.07 -16.07 100.18
C PRO A 7 -3.04 -16.42 99.09
N THR A 8 -2.87 -17.72 98.86
CA THR A 8 -1.80 -18.28 98.01
C THR A 8 -2.02 -18.05 96.51
N ARG A 9 -0.92 -17.88 95.77
CA ARG A 9 -0.80 -17.62 94.32
C ARG A 9 -1.35 -18.70 93.35
N GLN A 10 -2.14 -19.67 93.82
CA GLN A 10 -2.56 -20.84 93.03
C GLN A 10 -3.56 -20.51 91.92
N SER A 11 -4.51 -19.60 92.16
CA SER A 11 -5.57 -19.27 91.18
C SER A 11 -5.02 -18.84 89.81
N THR A 12 -3.97 -18.02 89.78
CA THR A 12 -3.39 -17.51 88.53
C THR A 12 -2.74 -18.61 87.67
N MET A 13 -2.16 -19.63 88.30
CA MET A 13 -1.57 -20.77 87.60
C MET A 13 -2.63 -21.69 86.98
N GLN A 14 -3.80 -21.78 87.61
CA GLN A 14 -4.89 -22.65 87.18
C GLN A 14 -5.55 -22.15 85.88
N SER A 15 -5.65 -20.82 85.70
CA SER A 15 -6.06 -20.22 84.43
C SER A 15 -5.04 -20.46 83.32
N ALA A 16 -3.76 -20.17 83.56
CA ALA A 16 -2.70 -20.34 82.55
C ALA A 16 -2.57 -21.80 82.05
N MET A 17 -2.68 -22.78 82.95
CA MET A 17 -2.68 -24.21 82.61
C MET A 17 -3.95 -24.66 81.86
N SER A 18 -5.04 -23.89 81.93
CA SER A 18 -6.26 -24.14 81.13
C SER A 18 -6.15 -23.52 79.73
N GLU A 19 -5.40 -22.42 79.60
CA GLU A 19 -5.14 -21.71 78.34
C GLU A 19 -4.12 -22.47 77.47
N GLU A 20 -3.04 -22.99 78.06
CA GLU A 20 -2.07 -23.90 77.42
C GLU A 20 -2.75 -25.17 76.85
N ALA A 21 -3.86 -25.62 77.45
CA ALA A 21 -4.60 -26.81 77.05
C ALA A 21 -5.52 -26.61 75.83
N VAL A 22 -5.62 -25.39 75.27
CA VAL A 22 -6.47 -25.07 74.11
C VAL A 22 -5.65 -24.31 73.05
N PRO A 23 -5.15 -24.98 71.99
CA PRO A 23 -4.28 -24.36 71.00
C PRO A 23 -4.86 -23.10 70.35
N SER A 24 -4.10 -22.00 70.44
CA SER A 24 -4.50 -20.62 70.13
C SER A 24 -4.41 -20.20 68.66
N GLY A 25 -3.89 -21.06 67.78
CA GLY A 25 -3.90 -20.81 66.34
C GLY A 25 -5.31 -20.90 65.76
N ASP A 26 -5.95 -19.76 65.50
CA ASP A 26 -7.28 -19.71 64.90
C ASP A 26 -7.24 -20.27 63.45
N PRO A 27 -7.96 -21.37 63.14
CA PRO A 27 -7.96 -21.95 61.81
C PRO A 27 -8.64 -21.08 60.74
N ARG A 28 -9.46 -20.10 61.14
CA ARG A 28 -10.13 -19.16 60.22
C ARG A 28 -9.10 -18.41 59.37
N ASN A 29 -7.98 -18.01 59.97
CA ASN A 29 -6.83 -17.39 59.32
C ASN A 29 -6.36 -18.15 58.05
N THR A 30 -6.39 -19.48 58.06
CA THR A 30 -6.00 -20.31 56.91
C THR A 30 -7.03 -20.25 55.78
N THR A 31 -8.33 -20.22 56.13
CA THR A 31 -9.42 -20.16 55.14
C THR A 31 -9.51 -18.77 54.52
N GLU A 32 -9.31 -17.72 55.33
CA GLU A 32 -9.30 -16.32 54.92
C GLU A 32 -8.11 -16.03 53.99
N LEU A 33 -6.90 -16.49 54.33
CA LEU A 33 -5.71 -16.37 53.47
C LEU A 33 -5.90 -17.07 52.11
N LEU A 34 -6.53 -18.26 52.07
CA LEU A 34 -6.88 -18.94 50.82
C LEU A 34 -7.95 -18.16 50.00
N ALA A 35 -8.83 -17.41 50.66
CA ALA A 35 -9.84 -16.59 49.99
C ALA A 35 -9.23 -15.32 49.39
N GLU A 36 -8.30 -14.68 50.09
CA GLU A 36 -7.47 -13.58 49.54
C GLU A 36 -6.65 -14.06 48.34
N ARG A 37 -6.02 -15.25 48.45
CA ARG A 37 -5.26 -15.87 47.36
C ARG A 37 -6.13 -16.15 46.12
N MET A 38 -7.38 -16.60 46.32
CA MET A 38 -8.36 -16.74 45.23
C MET A 38 -8.75 -15.40 44.60
N SER A 39 -8.86 -14.34 45.41
CA SER A 39 -9.14 -12.99 44.90
C SER A 39 -7.99 -12.50 44.00
N ALA A 40 -6.74 -12.72 44.41
CA ALA A 40 -5.57 -12.37 43.61
C ALA A 40 -5.53 -13.12 42.26
N TRP A 41 -5.80 -14.44 42.25
CA TRP A 41 -5.89 -15.21 41.00
C TRP A 41 -7.04 -14.76 40.10
N ARG A 42 -8.18 -14.38 40.68
CA ARG A 42 -9.31 -13.85 39.93
C ARG A 42 -8.93 -12.57 39.20
N CYS A 43 -8.26 -11.62 39.87
CA CYS A 43 -7.76 -10.40 39.23
C CYS A 43 -6.70 -10.69 38.16
N ALA A 44 -5.80 -11.66 38.38
CA ALA A 44 -4.79 -12.05 37.39
C ALA A 44 -5.44 -12.60 36.10
N VAL A 45 -6.47 -13.43 36.21
CA VAL A 45 -7.22 -13.96 35.05
C VAL A 45 -8.11 -12.87 34.41
N GLU A 46 -8.60 -11.90 35.19
CA GLU A 46 -9.33 -10.75 34.67
C GLU A 46 -8.45 -9.88 33.76
N TYR A 47 -7.17 -9.64 34.11
CA TYR A 47 -6.23 -8.95 33.21
C TYR A 47 -5.91 -9.75 31.94
N VAL A 48 -5.87 -11.09 32.00
CA VAL A 48 -5.73 -11.94 30.79
C VAL A 48 -6.97 -11.83 29.91
N ASP A 49 -8.17 -11.83 30.49
CA ASP A 49 -9.44 -11.61 29.76
C ASP A 49 -9.46 -10.23 29.08
N GLU A 50 -9.14 -9.17 29.82
CA GLU A 50 -9.08 -7.80 29.30
C GLU A 50 -8.08 -7.67 28.14
N TYR A 51 -6.91 -8.31 28.24
CA TYR A 51 -5.89 -8.32 27.19
C TYR A 51 -6.36 -9.06 25.92
N VAL A 52 -6.87 -10.29 26.04
CA VAL A 52 -7.38 -11.06 24.89
C VAL A 52 -8.53 -10.32 24.20
N ASN A 53 -9.44 -9.74 24.98
CA ASN A 53 -10.55 -8.93 24.46
C ASN A 53 -10.07 -7.60 23.84
N ALA A 54 -8.96 -7.03 24.29
CA ALA A 54 -8.36 -5.84 23.67
C ALA A 54 -7.74 -6.19 22.30
N THR A 55 -7.01 -7.32 22.21
CA THR A 55 -6.45 -7.81 20.94
C THR A 55 -7.54 -8.15 19.93
N GLU A 56 -8.64 -8.79 20.34
CA GLU A 56 -9.83 -9.02 19.49
C GLU A 56 -10.34 -7.71 18.85
N ARG A 57 -10.54 -6.67 19.68
CA ARG A 57 -11.03 -5.37 19.23
C ARG A 57 -10.01 -4.63 18.35
N MET A 58 -8.71 -4.86 18.58
CA MET A 58 -7.62 -4.33 17.76
C MET A 58 -7.68 -4.91 16.34
N GLU A 59 -7.81 -6.22 16.19
CA GLU A 59 -7.95 -6.86 14.87
C GLU A 59 -9.16 -6.33 14.10
N ARG A 60 -10.29 -6.13 14.80
CA ARG A 60 -11.49 -5.50 14.25
C ARG A 60 -11.35 -4.00 13.92
N ALA A 61 -10.31 -3.36 14.42
CA ALA A 61 -9.94 -1.99 14.03
C ALA A 61 -8.98 -2.03 12.83
N GLN A 62 -7.97 -2.90 12.83
CA GLN A 62 -7.03 -3.07 11.72
C GLN A 62 -7.75 -3.32 10.39
N SER A 63 -8.74 -4.22 10.34
CA SER A 63 -9.50 -4.47 9.11
C SER A 63 -10.18 -3.22 8.54
N LYS A 64 -10.71 -2.34 9.40
CA LYS A 64 -11.34 -1.06 9.00
C LYS A 64 -10.34 0.01 8.58
N GLU A 65 -9.12 -0.03 9.09
CA GLU A 65 -8.05 0.83 8.60
C GLU A 65 -7.57 0.34 7.22
N TYR A 66 -7.44 -0.98 7.01
CA TYR A 66 -7.17 -1.54 5.67
C TYR A 66 -8.31 -1.30 4.67
N GLU A 67 -9.57 -1.23 5.10
CA GLU A 67 -10.65 -0.72 4.23
C GLU A 67 -10.40 0.73 3.75
N LYS A 68 -9.79 1.59 4.56
CA LYS A 68 -9.43 2.96 4.16
C LYS A 68 -8.23 2.96 3.21
N VAL A 69 -7.23 2.10 3.47
CA VAL A 69 -6.10 1.88 2.56
C VAL A 69 -6.61 1.43 1.18
N LEU A 70 -7.48 0.42 1.13
CA LEU A 70 -8.08 -0.07 -0.12
C LEU A 70 -8.80 1.05 -0.89
N LYS A 71 -9.56 1.91 -0.19
CA LYS A 71 -10.26 3.06 -0.80
C LYS A 71 -9.32 4.07 -1.49
N THR A 72 -8.01 4.09 -1.18
CA THR A 72 -7.03 4.93 -1.90
C THR A 72 -6.68 4.41 -3.30
N ILE A 73 -6.79 3.10 -3.52
CA ILE A 73 -6.46 2.40 -4.78
C ILE A 73 -7.68 1.70 -5.43
N GLN A 74 -8.87 1.83 -4.83
CA GLN A 74 -10.10 1.16 -5.27
C GLN A 74 -10.54 1.60 -6.67
N SER A 75 -10.36 2.87 -7.01
CA SER A 75 -10.68 3.40 -8.34
C SER A 75 -9.68 2.90 -9.40
N PRO A 76 -10.12 2.69 -10.66
CA PRO A 76 -9.21 2.54 -11.80
C PRO A 76 -8.23 3.72 -11.93
N LEU A 77 -7.07 3.47 -12.55
CA LEU A 77 -6.04 4.50 -12.75
C LEU A 77 -6.59 5.69 -13.53
N LYS A 78 -6.36 6.90 -13.00
CA LYS A 78 -6.65 8.15 -13.72
C LYS A 78 -5.78 8.22 -14.97
N ALA A 79 -6.37 8.59 -16.10
CA ALA A 79 -5.76 8.49 -17.43
C ALA A 79 -5.26 7.07 -17.78
N GLY A 80 -5.96 6.04 -17.28
CA GLY A 80 -5.60 4.62 -17.44
C GLY A 80 -5.31 4.15 -18.86
N HIS A 81 -5.85 4.82 -19.89
CA HIS A 81 -5.63 4.50 -21.31
C HIS A 81 -4.16 4.65 -21.78
N HIS A 82 -3.33 5.41 -21.06
CA HIS A 82 -1.89 5.44 -21.33
C HIS A 82 -1.23 4.10 -20.95
N PHE A 83 -1.66 3.48 -19.86
CA PHE A 83 -1.12 2.23 -19.34
C PHE A 83 -1.67 1.02 -20.08
N ASP A 84 -0.85 -0.02 -20.20
CA ASP A 84 -1.30 -1.29 -20.75
C ASP A 84 -2.27 -1.98 -19.77
N GLN A 85 -3.37 -2.52 -20.31
CA GLN A 85 -4.40 -3.20 -19.53
C GLN A 85 -4.19 -4.73 -19.48
N ASN A 86 -3.18 -5.25 -20.20
CA ASN A 86 -2.78 -6.64 -20.11
C ASN A 86 -2.06 -6.94 -18.78
N VAL A 87 -2.14 -8.21 -18.36
CA VAL A 87 -1.42 -8.70 -17.16
C VAL A 87 0.09 -8.58 -17.37
N GLY A 88 0.80 -8.09 -16.35
CA GLY A 88 2.25 -7.83 -16.39
C GLY A 88 2.62 -6.35 -16.43
N GLY A 89 1.65 -5.44 -16.61
CA GLY A 89 1.83 -3.99 -16.54
C GLY A 89 1.43 -3.35 -15.21
N ILE A 90 1.56 -2.02 -15.15
CA ILE A 90 1.20 -1.16 -14.01
C ILE A 90 -0.29 -1.31 -13.66
N ALA A 91 -1.18 -1.45 -14.65
CA ALA A 91 -2.60 -1.71 -14.37
C ALA A 91 -2.82 -3.04 -13.60
N GLY A 92 -2.06 -4.07 -13.97
CA GLY A 92 -2.04 -5.36 -13.27
C GLY A 92 -1.47 -5.28 -11.86
N LEU A 93 -0.42 -4.47 -11.64
CA LEU A 93 0.12 -4.19 -10.30
C LEU A 93 -0.93 -3.52 -9.39
N PHE A 94 -1.63 -2.48 -9.87
CA PHE A 94 -2.66 -1.82 -9.08
C PHE A 94 -3.85 -2.75 -8.77
N GLU A 95 -4.15 -3.72 -9.64
CA GLU A 95 -5.13 -4.77 -9.34
C GLU A 95 -4.61 -5.77 -8.30
N ASN A 96 -3.36 -6.25 -8.43
CA ASN A 96 -2.73 -7.09 -7.40
C ASN A 96 -2.73 -6.41 -6.02
N MET A 97 -2.38 -5.12 -5.97
CA MET A 97 -2.41 -4.33 -4.72
C MET A 97 -3.82 -4.23 -4.14
N ARG A 98 -4.87 -4.08 -4.97
CA ARG A 98 -6.27 -4.12 -4.50
C ARG A 98 -6.60 -5.49 -3.90
N GLN A 99 -6.28 -6.58 -4.60
CA GLN A 99 -6.60 -7.94 -4.15
C GLN A 99 -5.84 -8.32 -2.86
N ASN A 100 -4.55 -8.03 -2.76
CA ASN A 100 -3.78 -8.24 -1.52
C ASN A 100 -4.31 -7.39 -0.36
N THR A 101 -4.61 -6.10 -0.58
CA THR A 101 -5.21 -5.26 0.48
C THR A 101 -6.58 -5.80 0.91
N GLN A 102 -7.40 -6.30 -0.01
CA GLN A 102 -8.69 -6.92 0.31
C GLN A 102 -8.53 -8.26 1.07
N ALA A 103 -7.50 -9.04 0.76
CA ALA A 103 -7.15 -10.25 1.51
C ALA A 103 -6.73 -9.90 2.94
N MET A 104 -5.95 -8.83 3.15
CA MET A 104 -5.55 -8.36 4.48
C MET A 104 -6.75 -7.89 5.34
N ILE A 105 -7.76 -7.25 4.75
CA ILE A 105 -9.02 -6.92 5.46
C ILE A 105 -9.68 -8.20 5.97
N ASN A 106 -9.76 -9.24 5.13
CA ASN A 106 -10.38 -10.52 5.48
C ASN A 106 -9.56 -11.27 6.54
N MET A 107 -8.23 -11.31 6.40
CA MET A 107 -7.28 -11.90 7.35
C MET A 107 -7.48 -11.35 8.77
N HIS A 108 -7.56 -10.02 8.95
CA HIS A 108 -7.81 -9.42 10.27
C HIS A 108 -9.24 -9.72 10.79
N LEU A 109 -10.26 -9.74 9.91
CA LEU A 109 -11.63 -10.13 10.31
C LEU A 109 -11.73 -11.60 10.72
N ASP A 110 -11.02 -12.51 10.05
CA ASP A 110 -11.01 -13.94 10.40
C ASP A 110 -10.15 -14.22 11.62
N THR A 111 -9.08 -13.43 11.84
CA THR A 111 -8.31 -13.46 13.09
C THR A 111 -9.15 -13.01 14.28
N GLU A 112 -9.92 -11.91 14.15
CA GLU A 112 -10.91 -11.44 15.15
C GLU A 112 -11.90 -12.55 15.53
N LYS A 113 -12.54 -13.17 14.53
CA LYS A 113 -13.49 -14.28 14.74
C LYS A 113 -12.83 -15.46 15.44
N ASN A 114 -11.60 -15.81 15.08
CA ASN A 114 -10.88 -16.93 15.69
C ASN A 114 -10.47 -16.67 17.14
N ILE A 115 -10.05 -15.44 17.49
CA ILE A 115 -9.82 -15.06 18.90
C ILE A 115 -11.14 -15.19 19.68
N ARG A 116 -12.24 -14.65 19.12
CA ARG A 116 -13.57 -14.68 19.75
C ARG A 116 -14.13 -16.09 19.92
N ALA A 117 -13.94 -16.97 18.94
CA ALA A 117 -14.48 -18.33 18.94
C ALA A 117 -13.62 -19.33 19.74
N ASN A 118 -12.30 -19.19 19.73
CA ASN A 118 -11.39 -20.23 20.23
C ASN A 118 -10.61 -19.82 21.48
N VAL A 119 -10.28 -18.53 21.67
CA VAL A 119 -9.43 -18.07 22.79
C VAL A 119 -10.26 -17.54 23.96
N ILE A 120 -11.21 -16.62 23.72
CA ILE A 120 -12.05 -16.04 24.78
C ILE A 120 -12.80 -17.12 25.60
N PRO A 121 -13.41 -18.17 25.00
CA PRO A 121 -14.14 -19.19 25.77
C PRO A 121 -13.28 -20.01 26.74
N ILE A 122 -11.96 -20.08 26.52
CA ILE A 122 -11.00 -20.72 27.45
C ILE A 122 -10.90 -19.88 28.73
N VAL A 123 -10.74 -18.57 28.59
CA VAL A 123 -10.66 -17.63 29.72
C VAL A 123 -11.99 -17.54 30.46
N ASP A 124 -13.11 -17.44 29.74
CA ASP A 124 -14.45 -17.42 30.34
C ASP A 124 -14.82 -18.74 31.02
N ARG A 125 -14.23 -19.88 30.62
CA ARG A 125 -14.29 -21.12 31.40
C ARG A 125 -13.49 -21.00 32.69
N LEU A 126 -12.22 -20.59 32.62
CA LEU A 126 -11.35 -20.41 33.79
C LEU A 126 -11.97 -19.45 34.83
N ARG A 127 -12.56 -18.34 34.39
CA ARG A 127 -13.28 -17.38 35.25
C ARG A 127 -14.48 -17.99 35.98
N ARG A 128 -15.21 -18.90 35.32
CA ARG A 128 -16.32 -19.66 35.94
C ARG A 128 -15.79 -20.68 36.96
N ASP A 129 -14.73 -21.39 36.61
CA ASP A 129 -14.14 -22.43 37.46
C ASP A 129 -13.50 -21.82 38.73
N ILE A 130 -12.78 -20.70 38.60
CA ILE A 130 -12.30 -19.87 39.72
C ILE A 130 -13.47 -19.40 40.60
N LYS A 131 -14.51 -18.82 40.00
CA LYS A 131 -15.70 -18.31 40.73
C LYS A 131 -16.47 -19.42 41.45
N GLN A 132 -16.44 -20.65 40.94
CA GLN A 132 -16.99 -21.83 41.59
C GLN A 132 -16.09 -22.27 42.76
N LYS A 133 -14.77 -22.35 42.56
CA LYS A 133 -13.82 -22.71 43.62
C LYS A 133 -13.85 -21.76 44.83
N THR A 134 -14.04 -20.46 44.61
CA THR A 134 -14.22 -19.47 45.69
C THR A 134 -15.45 -19.79 46.57
N LYS A 135 -16.55 -20.29 46.00
CA LYS A 135 -17.75 -20.68 46.76
C LYS A 135 -17.55 -21.97 47.55
N GLU A 136 -16.82 -22.93 47.00
CA GLU A 136 -16.47 -24.19 47.67
C GLU A 136 -15.64 -23.90 48.93
N LEU A 137 -14.60 -23.06 48.80
CA LEU A 137 -13.79 -22.61 49.95
C LEU A 137 -14.65 -21.97 51.05
N ALA A 138 -15.51 -21.02 50.68
CA ALA A 138 -16.36 -20.29 51.61
C ALA A 138 -17.43 -21.15 52.33
N SER A 139 -17.69 -22.37 51.85
CA SER A 139 -18.71 -23.26 52.42
C SER A 139 -18.13 -24.49 53.12
N GLY A 140 -17.02 -25.06 52.64
CA GLY A 140 -16.42 -26.28 53.20
C GLY A 140 -15.90 -26.14 54.64
N ALA A 141 -15.09 -25.12 54.90
CA ALA A 141 -14.38 -24.98 56.20
C ALA A 141 -15.30 -24.67 57.39
N LEU A 142 -16.51 -24.15 57.15
CA LEU A 142 -17.43 -23.66 58.19
C LEU A 142 -18.05 -24.75 59.08
N LYS A 143 -17.91 -26.03 58.74
CA LYS A 143 -18.48 -27.15 59.51
C LYS A 143 -17.57 -27.59 60.65
N SER A 144 -16.36 -28.04 60.35
CA SER A 144 -15.45 -28.63 61.33
C SER A 144 -14.93 -27.62 62.36
N VAL A 145 -14.80 -26.34 61.98
CA VAL A 145 -14.56 -25.23 62.95
C VAL A 145 -15.62 -25.22 64.07
N LYS A 146 -16.91 -25.39 63.73
CA LYS A 146 -18.00 -25.41 64.72
C LYS A 146 -18.01 -26.69 65.57
N GLU A 147 -17.53 -27.80 65.02
CA GLU A 147 -17.42 -29.06 65.76
C GLU A 147 -16.25 -29.01 66.77
N VAL A 148 -15.12 -28.39 66.39
CA VAL A 148 -14.00 -28.04 67.28
C VAL A 148 -14.43 -27.04 68.36
N GLU A 149 -15.07 -25.92 68.00
CA GLU A 149 -15.59 -24.93 68.95
C GLU A 149 -16.55 -25.57 69.97
N LYS A 150 -17.45 -26.44 69.51
CA LYS A 150 -18.40 -27.16 70.37
C LYS A 150 -17.67 -28.12 71.32
N ALA A 151 -16.64 -28.82 70.86
CA ALA A 151 -15.84 -29.70 71.71
C ALA A 151 -15.07 -28.90 72.77
N ARG A 152 -14.34 -27.85 72.37
CA ARG A 152 -13.63 -26.91 73.27
C ARG A 152 -14.54 -26.37 74.37
N ASN A 153 -15.71 -25.85 74.00
CA ASN A 153 -16.72 -25.33 74.94
C ASN A 153 -17.26 -26.40 75.92
N ILE A 154 -17.28 -27.68 75.54
CA ILE A 154 -17.71 -28.78 76.41
C ILE A 154 -16.58 -29.23 77.34
N THR A 155 -15.33 -29.27 76.86
CA THR A 155 -14.16 -29.55 77.70
C THR A 155 -13.97 -28.48 78.77
N GLN A 156 -13.98 -27.20 78.37
CA GLN A 156 -13.76 -26.05 79.26
C GLN A 156 -14.74 -26.04 80.45
N LYS A 157 -16.04 -26.20 80.19
CA LYS A 157 -17.07 -26.26 81.25
C LYS A 157 -16.84 -27.41 82.26
N TYR A 158 -16.21 -28.50 81.84
CA TYR A 158 -15.87 -29.61 82.73
C TYR A 158 -14.54 -29.40 83.46
N ILE A 159 -13.59 -28.65 82.89
CA ILE A 159 -12.39 -28.19 83.58
C ILE A 159 -12.78 -27.21 84.70
N GLU A 160 -13.67 -26.26 84.41
CA GLU A 160 -14.23 -25.31 85.39
C GLU A 160 -14.99 -26.03 86.51
N LEU A 161 -15.88 -26.98 86.17
CA LEU A 161 -16.63 -27.78 87.15
C LEU A 161 -15.69 -28.64 88.03
N LEU A 162 -14.63 -29.22 87.45
CA LEU A 162 -13.59 -29.92 88.21
C LEU A 162 -12.85 -28.96 89.15
N GLY A 163 -12.44 -27.79 88.68
CA GLY A 163 -11.74 -26.79 89.48
C GLY A 163 -12.57 -26.30 90.68
N GLN A 164 -13.86 -26.05 90.47
CA GLN A 164 -14.80 -25.64 91.53
C GLN A 164 -14.94 -26.72 92.62
N ASN A 165 -15.17 -27.98 92.23
CA ASN A 165 -15.36 -29.07 93.21
C ASN A 165 -14.05 -29.46 93.91
N ALA A 166 -12.92 -29.42 93.20
CA ALA A 166 -11.59 -29.64 93.80
C ALA A 166 -11.26 -28.55 94.84
N ALA A 167 -11.47 -27.26 94.52
CA ALA A 167 -11.26 -26.18 95.49
C ALA A 167 -12.24 -26.27 96.68
N GLY A 168 -13.48 -26.70 96.44
CA GLY A 168 -14.47 -26.94 97.49
C GLY A 168 -14.09 -28.04 98.48
N PHE A 169 -13.33 -29.05 98.03
CA PHE A 169 -12.86 -30.18 98.84
C PHE A 169 -11.80 -29.75 99.87
N ASP A 170 -10.84 -28.92 99.45
CA ASP A 170 -9.81 -28.38 100.36
C ASP A 170 -10.38 -27.32 101.30
N ALA A 171 -11.34 -26.51 100.84
CA ALA A 171 -11.94 -25.43 101.61
C ALA A 171 -13.05 -25.89 102.58
N SER A 172 -13.65 -27.07 102.36
CA SER A 172 -14.73 -27.59 103.19
C SER A 172 -14.78 -29.11 103.18
N GLY A 173 -14.89 -29.73 104.36
CA GLY A 173 -15.13 -31.17 104.52
C GLY A 173 -16.57 -31.59 104.16
N SER A 174 -17.08 -31.07 103.04
CA SER A 174 -18.46 -31.19 102.59
C SER A 174 -18.79 -32.59 102.07
N ARG A 175 -20.06 -32.97 102.17
CA ARG A 175 -20.57 -34.20 101.56
C ARG A 175 -20.89 -33.93 100.09
N PHE A 176 -19.93 -34.24 99.21
CA PHE A 176 -20.13 -34.22 97.76
C PHE A 176 -21.15 -35.29 97.33
N ASN A 177 -21.95 -34.98 96.29
CA ASN A 177 -22.67 -36.03 95.58
C ASN A 177 -21.69 -36.89 94.77
N SER A 178 -22.05 -38.15 94.51
CA SER A 178 -21.20 -39.09 93.73
C SER A 178 -20.87 -38.60 92.30
N SER A 179 -21.68 -37.67 91.77
CA SER A 179 -21.48 -36.98 90.49
C SER A 179 -20.54 -35.76 90.55
N GLU A 180 -20.29 -35.23 91.75
CA GLU A 180 -19.46 -34.05 92.01
C GLU A 180 -18.03 -34.42 92.48
N ASP A 181 -17.80 -35.70 92.75
CA ASP A 181 -16.50 -36.26 93.13
C ASP A 181 -15.39 -35.81 92.15
N PRO A 182 -14.31 -35.15 92.63
CA PRO A 182 -13.24 -34.65 91.76
C PRO A 182 -12.53 -35.72 90.91
N TYR A 183 -12.50 -36.99 91.33
CA TYR A 183 -11.92 -38.07 90.54
C TYR A 183 -12.86 -38.55 89.42
N VAL A 184 -14.18 -38.59 89.65
CA VAL A 184 -15.20 -38.79 88.62
C VAL A 184 -15.16 -37.62 87.61
N LEU A 185 -15.12 -36.38 88.09
CA LEU A 185 -15.03 -35.18 87.23
C LEU A 185 -13.73 -35.17 86.40
N ARG A 186 -12.57 -35.53 87.00
CA ARG A 186 -11.29 -35.66 86.27
C ARG A 186 -11.37 -36.68 85.12
N ARG A 187 -12.00 -37.83 85.33
CA ARG A 187 -12.24 -38.80 84.24
C ARG A 187 -13.19 -38.22 83.17
N GLY A 188 -14.18 -37.44 83.60
CA GLY A 188 -15.07 -36.68 82.71
C GLY A 188 -14.34 -35.66 81.82
N VAL A 189 -13.37 -34.93 82.38
CA VAL A 189 -12.48 -34.01 81.65
C VAL A 189 -11.63 -34.77 80.64
N LEU A 190 -10.92 -35.83 81.06
CA LEU A 190 -10.04 -36.60 80.18
C LEU A 190 -10.79 -37.18 78.96
N HIS A 191 -12.02 -37.65 79.15
CA HIS A 191 -12.87 -38.12 78.05
C HIS A 191 -13.23 -37.00 77.06
N ARG A 192 -13.55 -35.80 77.55
CA ARG A 192 -13.91 -34.64 76.71
C ARG A 192 -12.70 -34.05 75.98
N LEU A 193 -11.56 -33.96 76.66
CA LEU A 193 -10.28 -33.55 76.08
C LEU A 193 -9.83 -34.52 74.97
N SER A 194 -9.93 -35.83 75.20
CA SER A 194 -9.66 -36.85 74.16
C SER A 194 -10.57 -36.68 72.94
N LYS A 195 -11.85 -36.32 73.14
CA LYS A 195 -12.74 -35.97 72.04
C LYS A 195 -12.34 -34.66 71.35
N GLN A 196 -12.04 -33.59 72.08
CA GLN A 196 -11.60 -32.32 71.50
C GLN A 196 -10.37 -32.50 70.62
N VAL A 197 -9.35 -33.22 71.10
CA VAL A 197 -8.13 -33.51 70.33
C VAL A 197 -8.43 -34.33 69.07
N MET A 198 -9.48 -35.17 69.07
CA MET A 198 -9.94 -35.89 67.88
C MET A 198 -10.58 -34.94 66.85
N GLU A 199 -11.49 -34.05 67.27
CA GLU A 199 -12.12 -33.07 66.37
C GLU A 199 -11.08 -32.07 65.81
N GLU A 200 -10.13 -31.63 66.65
CA GLU A 200 -9.03 -30.73 66.27
C GLU A 200 -8.09 -31.37 65.25
N ASN A 201 -7.72 -32.64 65.44
CA ASN A 201 -6.90 -33.38 64.46
C ASN A 201 -7.66 -33.64 63.15
N ASN A 202 -8.96 -33.94 63.20
CA ASN A 202 -9.78 -34.10 62.00
C ASN A 202 -9.83 -32.78 61.21
N HIS A 203 -10.14 -31.67 61.88
CA HIS A 203 -10.16 -30.34 61.26
C HIS A 203 -8.78 -29.95 60.66
N ARG A 204 -7.67 -30.29 61.34
CA ARG A 204 -6.32 -30.11 60.81
C ARG A 204 -6.09 -30.93 59.53
N HIS A 205 -6.57 -32.16 59.46
CA HIS A 205 -6.47 -33.00 58.26
C HIS A 205 -7.32 -32.45 57.10
N GLU A 206 -8.53 -31.95 57.38
CA GLU A 206 -9.37 -31.27 56.39
C GLU A 206 -8.68 -30.02 55.81
N LEU A 207 -8.03 -29.20 56.64
CA LEU A 207 -7.28 -28.03 56.17
C LEU A 207 -6.05 -28.40 55.33
N VAL A 208 -5.33 -29.48 55.67
CA VAL A 208 -4.21 -29.97 54.85
C VAL A 208 -4.71 -30.50 53.50
N ALA A 209 -5.82 -31.24 53.47
CA ALA A 209 -6.43 -31.72 52.23
C ALA A 209 -6.94 -30.55 51.36
N LEU A 210 -7.52 -29.52 52.00
CA LEU A 210 -7.93 -28.28 51.34
C LEU A 210 -6.72 -27.58 50.70
N GLN A 211 -5.62 -27.37 51.44
CA GLN A 211 -4.38 -26.78 50.92
C GLN A 211 -3.81 -27.56 49.73
N GLN A 212 -3.84 -28.90 49.77
CA GLN A 212 -3.39 -29.76 48.67
C GLN A 212 -4.27 -29.62 47.42
N ASN A 213 -5.61 -29.62 47.58
CA ASN A 213 -6.53 -29.39 46.46
C ASN A 213 -6.40 -27.98 45.88
N PHE A 214 -6.05 -27.00 46.73
CA PHE A 214 -5.73 -25.64 46.31
C PHE A 214 -4.45 -25.57 45.47
N GLY A 215 -3.37 -26.22 45.88
CA GLY A 215 -2.12 -26.28 45.10
C GLY A 215 -2.32 -26.89 43.71
N GLN A 216 -3.13 -27.95 43.61
CA GLN A 216 -3.52 -28.55 42.33
C GLN A 216 -4.36 -27.60 41.47
N PHE A 217 -5.25 -26.81 42.08
CA PHE A 217 -6.05 -25.83 41.36
C PHE A 217 -5.23 -24.63 40.87
N GLU A 218 -4.21 -24.18 41.62
CA GLU A 218 -3.28 -23.15 41.14
C GLU A 218 -2.46 -23.62 39.93
N GLN A 219 -2.02 -24.88 39.92
CA GLN A 219 -1.35 -25.49 38.76
C GLN A 219 -2.28 -25.44 37.53
N HIS A 220 -3.54 -25.84 37.71
CA HIS A 220 -4.53 -25.79 36.62
C HIS A 220 -4.82 -24.36 36.11
N ILE A 221 -4.85 -23.35 36.99
CA ILE A 221 -4.98 -21.94 36.57
C ILE A 221 -3.81 -21.56 35.65
N VAL A 222 -2.58 -21.93 36.01
CA VAL A 222 -1.38 -21.62 35.21
C VAL A 222 -1.40 -22.37 33.86
N GLU A 223 -1.76 -23.66 33.84
CA GLU A 223 -1.90 -24.46 32.61
C GLU A 223 -2.90 -23.84 31.62
N VAL A 224 -4.05 -23.37 32.11
CA VAL A 224 -5.09 -22.77 31.26
C VAL A 224 -4.69 -21.38 30.77
N ILE A 225 -3.95 -20.59 31.56
CA ILE A 225 -3.34 -19.33 31.10
C ILE A 225 -2.30 -19.62 30.01
N GLN A 226 -1.41 -20.59 30.20
CA GLN A 226 -0.42 -21.01 29.20
C GLN A 226 -1.09 -21.46 27.91
N THR A 227 -2.16 -22.28 28.01
CA THR A 227 -2.95 -22.74 26.86
C THR A 227 -3.62 -21.57 26.11
N THR A 228 -4.17 -20.60 26.85
CA THR A 228 -4.77 -19.38 26.29
C THR A 228 -3.74 -18.57 25.49
N LEU A 229 -2.57 -18.33 26.08
CA LEU A 229 -1.50 -17.55 25.44
C LEU A 229 -0.91 -18.28 24.23
N ALA A 230 -0.71 -19.60 24.31
CA ALA A 230 -0.26 -20.40 23.17
C ALA A 230 -1.26 -20.35 22.00
N ALA A 231 -2.56 -20.46 22.28
CA ALA A 231 -3.61 -20.34 21.26
C ALA A 231 -3.64 -18.94 20.62
N LEU A 232 -3.50 -17.87 21.42
CA LEU A 232 -3.41 -16.51 20.90
C LEU A 232 -2.16 -16.30 20.03
N THR A 233 -0.99 -16.73 20.52
CA THR A 233 0.28 -16.62 19.77
C THR A 233 0.24 -17.39 18.46
N GLY A 234 -0.41 -18.56 18.40
CA GLY A 234 -0.61 -19.30 17.15
C GLY A 234 -1.39 -18.48 16.11
N LEU A 235 -2.48 -17.82 16.51
CA LEU A 235 -3.27 -16.96 15.63
C LEU A 235 -2.47 -15.72 15.17
N MET A 236 -1.78 -15.04 16.09
CA MET A 236 -0.98 -13.84 15.78
C MET A 236 0.20 -14.16 14.84
N ASN A 237 0.89 -15.29 15.05
CA ASN A 237 1.99 -15.71 14.18
C ASN A 237 1.50 -16.06 12.77
N GLY A 238 0.36 -16.76 12.65
CA GLY A 238 -0.26 -17.06 11.35
C GLY A 238 -0.71 -15.80 10.60
N GLN A 239 -1.32 -14.84 11.32
CA GLN A 239 -1.67 -13.52 10.79
C GLN A 239 -0.43 -12.80 10.25
N GLY A 240 0.66 -12.75 11.03
CA GLY A 240 1.91 -12.10 10.63
C GLY A 240 2.55 -12.70 9.38
N GLN A 241 2.56 -14.03 9.26
CA GLN A 241 3.09 -14.72 8.08
C GLN A 241 2.25 -14.45 6.83
N SER A 242 0.91 -14.46 6.94
CA SER A 242 0.03 -14.09 5.82
C SER A 242 0.23 -12.63 5.40
N GLN A 243 0.41 -11.72 6.36
CA GLN A 243 0.69 -10.31 6.10
C GLN A 243 2.03 -10.09 5.38
N GLU A 244 3.10 -10.80 5.78
CA GLU A 244 4.38 -10.80 5.06
C GLU A 244 4.21 -11.30 3.62
N GLN A 245 3.46 -12.39 3.42
CA GLN A 245 3.19 -12.93 2.08
C GLN A 245 2.46 -11.92 1.18
N HIS A 246 1.45 -11.20 1.68
CA HIS A 246 0.74 -10.18 0.90
C HIS A 246 1.64 -9.02 0.44
N TYR A 247 2.55 -8.56 1.31
CA TYR A 247 3.53 -7.53 0.92
C TYR A 247 4.61 -8.06 -0.04
N SER A 248 5.03 -9.31 0.13
CA SER A 248 5.97 -9.98 -0.77
C SER A 248 5.39 -10.17 -2.18
N ASP A 249 4.11 -10.54 -2.30
CA ASP A 249 3.42 -10.73 -3.59
C ASP A 249 3.21 -9.39 -4.34
N MET A 250 2.85 -8.32 -3.62
CA MET A 250 2.80 -6.97 -4.20
C MET A 250 4.16 -6.50 -4.72
N LEU A 251 5.24 -6.76 -3.96
CA LEU A 251 6.61 -6.41 -4.36
C LEU A 251 7.09 -7.26 -5.55
N GLY A 252 6.84 -8.58 -5.51
CA GLY A 252 7.18 -9.51 -6.60
C GLY A 252 6.45 -9.16 -7.89
N THR A 253 5.16 -8.81 -7.82
CA THR A 253 4.39 -8.31 -8.96
C THR A 253 5.01 -7.05 -9.55
N ALA A 254 5.43 -6.09 -8.72
CA ALA A 254 6.08 -4.87 -9.18
C ALA A 254 7.47 -5.12 -9.81
N GLN A 255 8.25 -6.06 -9.26
CA GLN A 255 9.56 -6.45 -9.76
C GLN A 255 9.50 -7.29 -11.05
N ALA A 256 8.37 -7.95 -11.32
CA ALA A 256 8.15 -8.74 -12.53
C ALA A 256 7.84 -7.89 -13.78
N ILE A 257 7.54 -6.59 -13.63
CA ILE A 257 7.20 -5.69 -14.75
C ILE A 257 8.47 -5.40 -15.59
N PRO A 258 8.50 -5.74 -16.89
CA PRO A 258 9.61 -5.34 -17.76
C PRO A 258 9.69 -3.81 -17.89
N SER A 259 10.88 -3.24 -17.78
CA SER A 259 11.09 -1.77 -17.72
C SER A 259 10.62 -0.99 -18.96
N ASN A 260 10.37 -1.68 -20.08
CA ASN A 260 9.84 -1.14 -21.33
C ASN A 260 8.40 -1.58 -21.65
N PHE A 261 7.73 -2.34 -20.78
CA PHE A 261 6.40 -2.93 -21.02
C PHE A 261 5.35 -1.87 -21.40
N GLU A 262 5.20 -0.84 -20.55
CA GLU A 262 4.26 0.27 -20.78
C GLU A 262 4.58 1.04 -22.07
N TRP A 263 5.86 1.21 -22.39
CA TRP A 263 6.28 1.92 -23.60
C TRP A 263 5.97 1.11 -24.87
N ILE A 264 6.23 -0.20 -24.87
CA ILE A 264 5.87 -1.09 -25.99
C ILE A 264 4.35 -1.12 -26.18
N GLY A 265 3.59 -1.25 -25.09
CA GLY A 265 2.13 -1.18 -25.12
C GLY A 265 1.61 0.14 -25.69
N PHE A 266 2.18 1.26 -25.26
CA PHE A 266 1.83 2.59 -25.75
C PHE A 266 2.18 2.78 -27.23
N LEU A 267 3.38 2.39 -27.67
CA LEU A 267 3.77 2.39 -29.09
C LEU A 267 2.77 1.59 -29.92
N SER A 268 2.36 0.41 -29.45
CA SER A 268 1.38 -0.44 -30.15
C SER A 268 -0.05 0.12 -30.16
N ARG A 269 -0.39 1.05 -29.26
CA ARG A 269 -1.72 1.71 -29.18
C ARG A 269 -1.79 3.08 -29.87
N SER A 270 -0.65 3.70 -30.19
CA SER A 270 -0.60 5.06 -30.71
C SER A 270 0.39 5.25 -31.88
N GLY A 271 0.82 4.16 -32.51
CA GLY A 271 1.72 4.16 -33.67
C GLY A 271 1.16 4.81 -34.95
N ASP A 272 -0.12 5.18 -34.95
CA ASP A 272 -0.78 6.00 -35.98
C ASP A 272 -0.60 7.52 -35.76
N ILE A 273 -0.37 7.93 -34.51
CA ILE A 273 -0.16 9.34 -34.09
C ILE A 273 1.33 9.64 -33.88
N LEU A 274 2.10 8.66 -33.44
CA LEU A 274 3.53 8.79 -33.14
C LEU A 274 4.37 8.85 -34.42
N ILE A 275 5.44 9.64 -34.38
CA ILE A 275 6.38 9.75 -35.50
C ILE A 275 7.20 8.46 -35.60
N ASP A 276 7.09 7.76 -36.73
CA ASP A 276 7.94 6.61 -37.04
C ASP A 276 9.40 7.10 -37.22
N PRO A 277 10.36 6.66 -36.38
CA PRO A 277 11.75 7.10 -36.45
C PRO A 277 12.53 6.55 -37.66
N THR A 278 11.92 5.68 -38.47
CA THR A 278 12.45 5.25 -39.77
C THR A 278 12.02 6.16 -40.92
N THR A 279 11.11 7.12 -40.68
CA THR A 279 10.74 8.16 -41.64
C THR A 279 11.98 9.02 -41.96
N PRO A 280 12.43 9.11 -43.22
CA PRO A 280 13.58 9.93 -43.57
C PRO A 280 13.27 11.42 -43.45
N ASP A 281 14.29 12.21 -43.12
CA ASP A 281 14.19 13.68 -43.11
C ASP A 281 13.71 14.23 -44.47
N ARG A 282 12.89 15.27 -44.42
CA ARG A 282 12.32 15.91 -45.62
C ARG A 282 13.39 16.70 -46.39
N ASN A 283 14.01 16.05 -47.38
CA ASN A 283 14.91 16.71 -48.31
C ASN A 283 14.15 17.66 -49.27
N MET A 284 14.67 18.86 -49.53
CA MET A 284 14.14 19.81 -50.50
C MET A 284 14.02 19.21 -51.91
N ASP A 285 14.98 18.38 -52.34
CA ASP A 285 14.94 17.74 -53.67
C ASP A 285 13.72 16.82 -53.88
N SER A 286 13.07 16.39 -52.79
CA SER A 286 11.88 15.54 -52.81
C SER A 286 10.56 16.33 -52.76
N ILE A 287 10.61 17.65 -52.55
CA ILE A 287 9.43 18.50 -52.37
C ILE A 287 9.04 19.10 -53.72
N THR A 288 8.07 18.48 -54.39
CA THR A 288 7.48 19.05 -55.60
C THR A 288 6.43 20.11 -55.28
N PHE A 289 6.41 21.20 -56.05
CA PHE A 289 5.42 22.28 -55.90
C PHE A 289 4.86 22.77 -57.26
N PRO A 290 3.63 23.31 -57.30
CA PRO A 290 3.02 23.76 -58.54
C PRO A 290 3.85 24.84 -59.25
N ASN A 291 4.06 24.65 -60.55
CA ASN A 291 4.82 25.52 -61.45
C ASN A 291 6.36 25.55 -61.26
N GLN A 292 6.95 24.66 -60.46
CA GLN A 292 8.42 24.61 -60.28
C GLN A 292 9.18 24.55 -61.63
N ASP A 293 8.76 23.63 -62.52
CA ASP A 293 9.36 23.36 -63.83
C ASP A 293 8.80 24.27 -64.96
N HIS A 294 7.98 25.27 -64.62
CA HIS A 294 7.33 26.09 -65.62
C HIS A 294 8.36 26.89 -66.43
N ARG A 295 8.18 27.01 -67.75
CA ARG A 295 9.20 27.64 -68.62
C ARG A 295 9.59 29.07 -68.21
N ALA A 296 8.76 29.78 -67.44
CA ALA A 296 9.05 31.13 -66.97
C ALA A 296 9.87 31.21 -65.65
N THR A 297 10.00 30.12 -64.87
CA THR A 297 10.89 30.06 -63.68
C THR A 297 12.33 29.78 -64.08
N ASN A 298 12.54 29.00 -65.13
CA ASN A 298 13.86 28.69 -65.69
C ASN A 298 14.52 29.91 -66.36
N PRO A 299 15.79 30.23 -66.10
CA PRO A 299 16.48 31.37 -66.70
C PRO A 299 16.89 31.13 -68.17
N ILE A 300 17.10 32.22 -68.91
CA ILE A 300 17.70 32.20 -70.27
C ILE A 300 19.23 32.05 -70.16
N ILE A 301 19.83 32.79 -69.22
CA ILE A 301 21.20 32.61 -68.76
C ILE A 301 21.27 33.10 -67.31
N GLU A 302 22.13 32.47 -66.51
CA GLU A 302 22.46 32.90 -65.16
C GLU A 302 23.95 32.68 -64.89
N GLY A 303 24.48 33.32 -63.86
CA GLY A 303 25.86 33.16 -63.43
C GLY A 303 26.54 34.44 -62.99
N THR A 304 27.79 34.28 -62.57
CA THR A 304 28.61 35.32 -61.96
C THR A 304 29.25 36.25 -62.98
N LEU A 305 29.11 37.57 -62.81
CA LEU A 305 29.82 38.59 -63.60
C LEU A 305 30.53 39.61 -62.70
N GLU A 306 31.58 40.23 -63.21
CA GLU A 306 32.24 41.38 -62.59
C GLU A 306 31.63 42.67 -63.13
N ARG A 307 30.96 43.45 -62.27
CA ARG A 307 30.41 44.77 -62.60
C ARG A 307 31.40 45.86 -62.20
N LYS A 308 31.68 46.80 -63.09
CA LYS A 308 32.52 47.98 -62.78
C LYS A 308 31.85 48.82 -61.68
N SER A 309 32.58 49.11 -60.61
CA SER A 309 32.01 49.82 -59.46
C SER A 309 31.69 51.28 -59.79
N ARG A 310 30.50 51.73 -59.39
CA ARG A 310 30.06 53.12 -59.54
C ARG A 310 30.72 54.06 -58.53
N ASN A 311 31.31 53.52 -57.45
CA ASN A 311 31.97 54.28 -56.40
C ASN A 311 33.46 54.48 -56.72
N LYS A 312 33.89 55.73 -56.93
CA LYS A 312 35.28 56.08 -57.29
C LYS A 312 36.32 55.78 -56.21
N LEU A 313 35.91 55.43 -54.99
CA LEU A 313 36.81 54.96 -53.91
C LEU A 313 37.02 53.43 -53.91
N SER A 314 36.40 52.67 -54.82
CA SER A 314 36.61 51.21 -54.89
C SER A 314 37.96 50.87 -55.54
N PHE A 315 38.96 50.54 -54.71
CA PHE A 315 40.32 50.16 -55.15
C PHE A 315 40.38 48.95 -56.10
N SER A 316 39.34 48.11 -56.14
CA SER A 316 39.22 46.96 -57.06
C SER A 316 38.78 47.38 -58.47
N GLY A 317 38.08 48.50 -58.63
CA GLY A 317 37.48 48.94 -59.89
C GLY A 317 36.28 48.09 -60.38
N PHE A 318 36.27 46.79 -60.09
CA PHE A 318 35.17 45.85 -60.36
C PHE A 318 34.71 45.15 -59.07
N SER A 319 33.43 44.76 -59.04
CA SER A 319 32.76 44.03 -57.97
C SER A 319 31.94 42.88 -58.55
N THR A 320 32.15 41.68 -58.01
CA THR A 320 31.44 40.45 -58.39
C THR A 320 29.99 40.45 -57.92
N GLY A 321 29.08 39.93 -58.74
CA GLY A 321 27.68 39.65 -58.38
C GLY A 321 27.11 38.49 -59.20
N TYR A 322 25.97 37.95 -58.78
CA TYR A 322 25.25 36.91 -59.51
C TYR A 322 24.16 37.56 -60.37
N TYR A 323 24.06 37.19 -61.64
CA TYR A 323 23.12 37.80 -62.57
C TYR A 323 22.22 36.74 -63.19
N VAL A 324 20.99 37.15 -63.51
CA VAL A 324 19.97 36.25 -64.10
C VAL A 324 19.20 37.00 -65.18
N VAL A 325 19.13 36.45 -66.39
CA VAL A 325 18.25 36.92 -67.47
C VAL A 325 17.04 36.00 -67.55
N THR A 326 15.84 36.54 -67.30
CA THR A 326 14.60 35.75 -67.22
C THR A 326 13.81 35.73 -68.53
N PRO A 327 12.97 34.70 -68.77
CA PRO A 327 11.98 34.68 -69.86
C PRO A 327 11.02 35.86 -69.85
N SER A 328 10.78 36.45 -68.67
CA SER A 328 10.05 37.71 -68.46
C SER A 328 10.78 38.96 -68.94
N LYS A 329 11.92 38.80 -69.63
CA LYS A 329 12.78 39.83 -70.23
C LYS A 329 13.40 40.82 -69.22
N TYR A 330 13.64 40.38 -67.98
CA TYR A 330 14.40 41.14 -66.99
C TYR A 330 15.82 40.60 -66.84
N LEU A 331 16.77 41.51 -66.59
CA LEU A 331 18.05 41.23 -65.95
C LEU A 331 17.92 41.54 -64.46
N HIS A 332 18.17 40.57 -63.59
CA HIS A 332 18.30 40.77 -62.15
C HIS A 332 19.76 40.64 -61.71
N GLU A 333 20.14 41.37 -60.66
CA GLU A 333 21.40 41.23 -59.92
C GLU A 333 21.07 40.75 -58.52
N PHE A 334 21.70 39.66 -58.09
CA PHE A 334 21.69 39.14 -56.73
C PHE A 334 23.11 39.18 -56.18
N LYS A 335 23.22 39.22 -54.85
CA LYS A 335 24.51 39.24 -54.16
C LYS A 335 25.26 37.91 -54.28
N ASP A 336 24.52 36.82 -54.20
CA ASP A 336 24.95 35.43 -54.27
C ASP A 336 23.85 34.58 -54.93
N ASP A 337 24.14 33.30 -55.21
CA ASP A 337 23.24 32.28 -55.76
C ASP A 337 22.41 31.55 -54.68
N ASP A 338 22.48 32.03 -53.44
CA ASP A 338 22.00 31.38 -52.23
C ASP A 338 20.50 31.64 -51.99
N ASN A 339 19.67 30.92 -52.75
CA ASN A 339 18.21 30.94 -52.64
C ASN A 339 17.65 30.23 -51.38
N ILE A 340 18.50 29.76 -50.46
CA ILE A 340 18.08 28.89 -49.32
C ILE A 340 18.28 29.61 -47.98
N ARG A 341 19.44 30.25 -47.75
CA ARG A 341 19.76 30.86 -46.44
C ARG A 341 19.30 32.32 -46.31
N LYS A 342 18.78 32.92 -47.39
CA LYS A 342 18.25 34.30 -47.44
C LYS A 342 17.12 34.38 -48.46
N ASP A 343 16.18 35.32 -48.29
CA ASP A 343 15.19 35.64 -49.33
C ASP A 343 15.89 36.25 -50.56
N PRO A 344 15.80 35.64 -51.76
CA PRO A 344 16.50 36.12 -52.96
C PRO A 344 15.88 37.43 -53.47
N THR A 345 16.46 38.55 -53.02
CA THR A 345 16.00 39.90 -53.32
C THR A 345 16.93 40.57 -54.34
N PRO A 346 16.45 40.96 -55.54
CA PRO A 346 17.29 41.64 -56.52
C PRO A 346 17.79 43.02 -56.05
N GLU A 347 19.11 43.24 -56.07
CA GLU A 347 19.74 44.54 -55.78
C GLU A 347 19.60 45.53 -56.96
N LEU A 348 19.51 45.01 -58.19
CA LEU A 348 19.24 45.72 -59.44
C LEU A 348 18.19 44.92 -60.22
N SER A 349 17.34 45.58 -61.00
CA SER A 349 16.47 44.91 -61.98
C SER A 349 16.26 45.80 -63.21
N ILE A 350 16.71 45.38 -64.38
CA ILE A 350 16.58 46.12 -65.64
C ILE A 350 15.62 45.37 -66.55
N TYR A 351 14.57 46.05 -67.05
CA TYR A 351 13.76 45.53 -68.14
C TYR A 351 14.53 45.67 -69.46
N LEU A 352 14.82 44.55 -70.12
CA LEU A 352 15.79 44.50 -71.21
C LEU A 352 15.29 45.08 -72.55
N PRO A 353 14.01 44.98 -72.95
CA PRO A 353 13.52 45.63 -74.16
C PRO A 353 13.68 47.17 -74.17
N ASP A 354 13.75 47.79 -72.99
CA ASP A 354 14.03 49.23 -72.82
C ASP A 354 15.54 49.54 -72.69
N ALA A 355 16.41 48.53 -72.80
CA ALA A 355 17.85 48.64 -72.61
C ALA A 355 18.63 48.62 -73.93
N THR A 356 19.74 49.34 -73.94
CA THR A 356 20.72 49.37 -75.05
C THR A 356 21.92 48.49 -74.69
N LEU A 357 22.35 47.64 -75.63
CA LEU A 357 23.39 46.63 -75.44
C LEU A 357 24.63 46.98 -76.27
N GLY A 358 25.77 47.10 -75.60
CA GLY A 358 27.07 47.32 -76.24
C GLY A 358 27.68 46.04 -76.80
N VAL A 359 28.28 46.13 -77.98
CA VAL A 359 29.04 45.02 -78.60
C VAL A 359 30.20 44.59 -77.69
N PRO A 360 30.47 43.29 -77.49
CA PRO A 360 31.56 42.85 -76.63
C PRO A 360 32.93 43.16 -77.22
N ASN A 361 33.87 43.50 -76.34
CA ASN A 361 35.28 43.73 -76.63
C ASN A 361 36.12 42.83 -75.73
N GLY A 362 36.46 41.64 -76.24
CA GLY A 362 37.01 40.55 -75.43
C GLY A 362 36.03 40.13 -74.32
N GLU A 363 36.53 40.06 -73.09
CA GLU A 363 35.75 39.72 -71.88
C GLU A 363 34.69 40.76 -71.48
N LYS A 364 34.71 41.97 -72.07
CA LYS A 364 33.97 43.14 -71.56
C LYS A 364 32.84 43.56 -72.47
N PHE A 365 31.69 43.85 -71.90
CA PHE A 365 30.51 44.39 -72.60
C PHE A 365 29.79 45.42 -71.71
N HIS A 366 28.76 46.08 -72.22
CA HIS A 366 27.95 46.99 -71.40
C HIS A 366 26.46 46.88 -71.69
N VAL A 367 25.63 47.10 -70.67
CA VAL A 367 24.17 47.19 -70.76
C VAL A 367 23.76 48.53 -70.18
N LYS A 368 22.98 49.31 -70.92
CA LYS A 368 22.44 50.59 -70.47
C LYS A 368 20.92 50.58 -70.53
N GLY A 369 20.29 50.37 -69.38
CA GLY A 369 18.84 50.35 -69.22
C GLY A 369 18.42 51.05 -67.93
N LYS A 370 17.11 51.15 -67.68
CA LYS A 370 16.56 51.74 -66.46
C LYS A 370 16.47 50.68 -65.35
N ASP A 371 16.97 50.99 -64.16
CA ASP A 371 16.68 50.19 -62.97
C ASP A 371 15.22 50.39 -62.53
N VAL A 372 14.56 49.28 -62.23
CA VAL A 372 13.20 49.20 -61.67
C VAL A 372 13.15 48.33 -60.42
N SER A 373 14.30 48.00 -59.82
CA SER A 373 14.38 47.41 -58.48
C SER A 373 13.66 48.31 -57.45
N LYS A 374 13.24 47.71 -56.33
CA LYS A 374 12.67 48.46 -55.18
C LYS A 374 13.72 48.82 -54.12
N GLY A 375 15.00 48.54 -54.38
CA GLY A 375 16.11 48.78 -53.46
C GLY A 375 16.37 50.27 -53.20
N LEU A 376 17.03 50.58 -52.09
CA LEU A 376 17.32 51.95 -51.63
C LEU A 376 18.08 52.81 -52.66
N GLY A 377 18.85 52.20 -53.57
CA GLY A 377 19.59 52.89 -54.63
C GLY A 377 18.78 53.27 -55.88
N SER A 378 17.65 52.60 -56.14
CA SER A 378 16.87 52.70 -57.38
C SER A 378 16.38 54.13 -57.68
N LYS A 379 15.91 54.84 -56.64
CA LYS A 379 15.24 56.14 -56.76
C LYS A 379 16.15 57.31 -57.17
N LEU A 380 17.47 57.11 -57.31
CA LEU A 380 18.43 58.21 -57.48
C LEU A 380 19.18 58.21 -58.82
N THR A 381 19.01 57.23 -59.72
CA THR A 381 19.82 57.19 -60.97
C THR A 381 19.02 56.89 -62.24
N GLY A 382 19.08 57.82 -63.21
CA GLY A 382 18.67 57.57 -64.59
C GLY A 382 19.64 56.63 -65.32
N THR A 383 19.13 56.01 -66.41
CA THR A 383 19.74 54.93 -67.23
C THR A 383 21.24 54.64 -66.98
N PRO A 384 21.58 53.85 -65.94
CA PRO A 384 22.96 53.41 -65.70
C PRO A 384 23.51 52.65 -66.91
N GLU A 385 24.66 53.08 -67.42
CA GLU A 385 25.52 52.23 -68.26
C GLU A 385 26.34 51.33 -67.34
N ILE A 386 26.05 50.04 -67.40
CA ILE A 386 26.67 49.02 -66.55
C ILE A 386 27.71 48.28 -67.39
N GLN A 387 28.99 48.46 -67.03
CA GLN A 387 30.11 47.81 -67.70
C GLN A 387 30.41 46.48 -66.99
N PHE A 388 30.22 45.38 -67.71
CA PHE A 388 30.45 44.01 -67.24
C PHE A 388 31.79 43.46 -67.77
N LYS A 389 32.39 42.57 -67.00
CA LYS A 389 33.46 41.65 -67.40
C LYS A 389 33.00 40.22 -67.08
N ALA A 390 33.07 39.34 -68.06
CA ALA A 390 32.84 37.91 -67.90
C ALA A 390 34.16 37.16 -67.65
N ALA A 391 34.08 35.86 -67.34
CA ALA A 391 35.27 35.03 -67.10
C ALA A 391 36.10 34.72 -68.37
N SER A 392 35.53 34.89 -69.57
CA SER A 392 36.23 34.79 -70.85
C SER A 392 35.50 35.59 -71.94
N ALA A 393 36.14 35.77 -73.10
CA ALA A 393 35.51 36.38 -74.27
C ALA A 393 34.34 35.53 -74.83
N ASP A 394 34.44 34.21 -74.79
CA ASP A 394 33.34 33.31 -75.18
C ASP A 394 32.15 33.45 -74.22
N GLU A 395 32.42 33.60 -72.92
CA GLU A 395 31.37 33.81 -71.92
C GLU A 395 30.68 35.17 -72.13
N ALA A 396 31.43 36.25 -72.35
CA ALA A 396 30.87 37.55 -72.73
C ALA A 396 29.97 37.46 -73.98
N GLN A 397 30.34 36.60 -74.94
CA GLN A 397 29.56 36.37 -76.16
C GLN A 397 28.31 35.50 -75.93
N LYS A 398 28.29 34.59 -74.95
CA LYS A 398 27.06 33.89 -74.51
C LYS A 398 26.08 34.88 -73.87
N TRP A 399 26.56 35.70 -72.94
CA TRP A 399 25.77 36.73 -72.27
C TRP A 399 25.20 37.73 -73.28
N PHE A 400 26.01 38.24 -74.21
CA PHE A 400 25.56 39.13 -75.27
C PHE A 400 24.43 38.52 -76.13
N LYS A 401 24.55 37.24 -76.51
CA LYS A 401 23.49 36.52 -77.24
C LYS A 401 22.21 36.39 -76.42
N ALA A 402 22.31 36.04 -75.14
CA ALA A 402 21.15 35.94 -74.24
C ALA A 402 20.46 37.31 -74.05
N PHE A 403 21.22 38.39 -73.88
CA PHE A 403 20.69 39.75 -73.87
C PHE A 403 20.01 40.10 -75.20
N GLN A 404 20.61 39.77 -76.35
CA GLN A 404 20.01 40.02 -77.67
C GLN A 404 18.68 39.24 -77.84
N THR A 405 18.59 38.00 -77.35
CA THR A 405 17.36 37.20 -77.32
C THR A 405 16.32 37.76 -76.33
N ALA A 406 16.75 38.41 -75.25
CA ALA A 406 15.85 39.07 -74.32
C ALA A 406 15.30 40.40 -74.87
N ILE A 407 16.15 41.22 -75.49
CA ILE A 407 15.78 42.51 -76.11
C ILE A 407 14.88 42.30 -77.34
N SER A 408 15.15 41.26 -78.14
CA SER A 408 14.38 40.99 -79.36
C SER A 408 12.98 40.42 -79.05
N ASN A 409 11.95 40.92 -79.77
CA ASN A 409 10.57 40.41 -79.70
C ASN A 409 10.36 39.05 -80.39
N VAL A 410 11.41 38.24 -80.55
CA VAL A 410 11.33 36.89 -81.13
C VAL A 410 10.95 35.90 -80.02
N PRO A 411 9.89 35.08 -80.17
CA PRO A 411 9.59 34.01 -79.23
C PRO A 411 10.73 32.97 -79.19
N SER A 412 11.29 32.72 -78.02
CA SER A 412 12.38 31.76 -77.81
C SER A 412 11.87 30.31 -77.81
N THR A 413 11.53 29.80 -78.98
CA THR A 413 11.12 28.40 -79.19
C THR A 413 12.36 27.50 -79.28
N THR A 414 13.01 27.24 -78.15
CA THR A 414 14.17 26.34 -78.07
C THR A 414 13.88 25.19 -77.10
N ALA A 415 13.44 24.05 -77.63
CA ALA A 415 13.27 22.84 -76.85
C ALA A 415 14.63 22.16 -76.61
N ALA A 416 15.03 22.01 -75.35
CA ALA A 416 16.24 21.30 -74.98
C ALA A 416 15.98 19.77 -75.00
N THR A 417 16.36 19.11 -76.09
CA THR A 417 16.21 17.67 -76.26
C THR A 417 17.23 16.88 -75.44
N LYS A 418 16.87 16.45 -74.23
CA LYS A 418 17.53 15.30 -73.58
C LYS A 418 17.09 14.03 -74.30
N ALA A 419 18.02 13.38 -74.99
CA ALA A 419 17.76 12.11 -75.67
C ALA A 419 17.64 10.97 -74.64
N VAL A 420 16.51 10.28 -74.63
CA VAL A 420 16.34 9.00 -73.93
C VAL A 420 16.66 7.89 -74.92
N VAL A 421 17.72 7.12 -74.65
CA VAL A 421 17.98 5.88 -75.39
C VAL A 421 17.08 4.80 -74.80
N ALA A 422 16.03 4.44 -75.53
CA ALA A 422 15.25 3.25 -75.22
C ALA A 422 16.02 2.00 -75.65
N ASN A 423 15.94 0.94 -74.85
CA ASN A 423 16.22 -0.42 -75.30
C ASN A 423 15.08 -1.31 -74.78
N GLU A 424 14.51 -2.12 -75.67
CA GLU A 424 13.45 -3.08 -75.36
C GLU A 424 14.02 -4.17 -74.41
N ASN A 425 13.22 -4.94 -73.64
CA ASN A 425 12.16 -5.81 -74.14
C ASN A 425 11.39 -6.52 -72.98
N VAL A 426 10.32 -7.24 -73.33
CA VAL A 426 9.65 -8.36 -72.62
C VAL A 426 8.51 -8.08 -71.60
N ALA A 427 7.31 -8.52 -72.00
CA ALA A 427 6.19 -9.09 -71.22
C ALA A 427 5.23 -8.23 -70.36
N THR A 428 4.06 -7.98 -70.96
CA THR A 428 2.69 -8.01 -70.40
C THR A 428 2.35 -9.36 -69.68
N PRO A 429 1.28 -9.50 -68.85
CA PRO A 429 -0.10 -9.01 -69.16
C PRO A 429 -1.02 -8.50 -68.02
N ALA A 430 -2.00 -7.68 -68.44
CA ALA A 430 -3.42 -7.57 -68.03
C ALA A 430 -3.80 -7.49 -66.52
N THR A 431 -4.81 -6.71 -66.11
CA THR A 431 -6.11 -6.52 -66.77
C THR A 431 -6.75 -5.15 -66.47
N SER A 432 -7.69 -4.73 -67.33
CA SER A 432 -8.63 -3.61 -67.20
C SER A 432 -9.60 -3.76 -65.98
N THR A 433 -10.38 -2.77 -65.52
CA THR A 433 -11.16 -1.74 -66.25
C THR A 433 -11.36 -0.40 -65.51
N THR A 434 -11.66 0.64 -66.28
CA THR A 434 -12.19 1.96 -65.88
C THR A 434 -13.71 2.05 -66.17
N PRO A 435 -14.38 3.21 -66.07
CA PRO A 435 -14.69 4.01 -64.86
C PRO A 435 -16.21 4.25 -64.75
N ILE A 436 -16.68 5.21 -63.94
CA ILE A 436 -17.74 6.19 -64.31
C ILE A 436 -17.84 7.35 -63.30
N ILE A 437 -18.40 8.48 -63.74
CA ILE A 437 -18.50 9.79 -63.07
C ILE A 437 -20.00 10.10 -62.80
N THR A 438 -20.35 10.93 -61.80
CA THR A 438 -21.24 12.13 -61.90
C THR A 438 -21.56 12.72 -60.51
N ALA A 439 -21.80 14.04 -60.45
CA ALA A 439 -22.19 14.83 -59.27
C ALA A 439 -23.72 14.71 -58.96
N ALA A 440 -24.40 15.42 -58.05
CA ALA A 440 -24.16 16.70 -57.36
C ALA A 440 -25.10 16.88 -56.13
N SER A 441 -24.92 17.98 -55.37
CA SER A 441 -25.90 18.79 -54.58
C SER A 441 -26.99 18.12 -53.70
N SER A 442 -27.48 18.67 -52.58
CA SER A 442 -27.16 19.77 -51.63
C SER A 442 -28.15 19.61 -50.42
N SER A 443 -28.41 20.49 -49.44
CA SER A 443 -27.99 21.86 -49.01
C SER A 443 -28.48 22.08 -47.55
N ASP A 444 -27.89 23.05 -46.84
CA ASP A 444 -28.30 23.59 -45.51
C ASP A 444 -28.25 22.62 -44.29
N ALA A 445 -27.77 22.98 -43.09
CA ALA A 445 -27.94 24.18 -42.24
C ALA A 445 -29.35 24.27 -41.61
N SER A 446 -29.56 24.60 -40.33
CA SER A 446 -28.83 25.39 -39.31
C SER A 446 -29.28 24.91 -37.89
N GLU A 447 -28.98 25.46 -36.70
CA GLU A 447 -27.87 26.17 -36.03
C GLU A 447 -28.41 26.60 -34.63
N GLN A 448 -27.70 26.29 -33.52
CA GLN A 448 -27.98 26.77 -32.13
C GLN A 448 -29.37 26.38 -31.53
N LYS A 449 -29.70 26.54 -30.23
CA LYS A 449 -29.09 27.25 -29.08
C LYS A 449 -29.53 26.63 -27.73
N SER A 450 -28.79 26.85 -26.64
CA SER A 450 -29.24 26.62 -25.24
C SER A 450 -29.99 27.84 -24.68
N PRO A 451 -30.72 27.70 -23.54
CA PRO A 451 -30.19 28.27 -22.28
C PRO A 451 -30.55 27.54 -20.96
N GLU A 452 -29.58 27.50 -20.05
CA GLU A 452 -29.60 28.04 -18.66
C GLU A 452 -30.82 27.87 -17.72
N GLU A 453 -30.64 26.97 -16.73
CA GLU A 453 -30.87 27.09 -15.26
C GLU A 453 -31.90 28.08 -14.65
N THR A 454 -32.80 27.58 -13.77
CA THR A 454 -33.11 28.23 -12.45
C THR A 454 -33.89 27.34 -11.43
N ALA A 455 -33.32 27.24 -10.21
CA ALA A 455 -33.89 27.18 -8.84
C ALA A 455 -35.26 26.53 -8.46
N GLU A 456 -35.23 25.76 -7.33
CA GLU A 456 -36.22 25.66 -6.22
C GLU A 456 -37.64 25.05 -6.46
N THR A 457 -38.39 24.49 -5.48
CA THR A 457 -38.21 24.14 -4.04
C THR A 457 -39.18 22.97 -3.64
N SER A 458 -38.99 22.35 -2.46
CA SER A 458 -40.00 21.53 -1.71
C SER A 458 -40.44 20.16 -2.31
N SER A 459 -40.99 19.18 -1.57
CA SER A 459 -41.11 18.96 -0.10
C SER A 459 -41.46 17.49 0.24
N LEU A 460 -40.97 16.97 1.38
CA LEU A 460 -41.57 15.87 2.17
C LEU A 460 -42.65 16.46 3.14
N PRO A 461 -43.53 15.68 3.84
CA PRO A 461 -43.47 14.24 4.16
C PRO A 461 -44.82 13.45 4.11
N SER A 462 -44.80 12.16 4.48
CA SER A 462 -45.60 11.49 5.56
C SER A 462 -45.50 9.95 5.44
N LYS A 463 -45.33 9.14 6.51
CA LYS A 463 -46.30 8.70 7.56
C LYS A 463 -47.59 8.04 6.97
N GLU A 464 -48.15 6.93 7.47
CA GLU A 464 -47.83 5.98 8.58
C GLU A 464 -48.76 4.73 8.52
N SER A 465 -48.67 3.85 9.54
CA SER A 465 -49.63 2.81 10.00
C SER A 465 -49.85 1.48 9.26
N SER A 466 -49.57 0.40 9.99
CA SER A 466 -50.14 -0.97 9.93
C SER A 466 -51.59 -0.98 10.53
N PRO A 467 -52.28 -2.10 10.90
CA PRO A 467 -51.89 -3.53 10.97
C PRO A 467 -52.94 -4.53 10.41
N ILE A 468 -52.71 -5.85 10.59
CA ILE A 468 -53.73 -6.83 11.03
C ILE A 468 -53.05 -8.09 11.62
N VAL A 469 -53.82 -8.90 12.37
CA VAL A 469 -53.32 -9.93 13.31
C VAL A 469 -53.80 -11.34 12.93
N ARG A 470 -52.92 -12.35 13.06
CA ARG A 470 -53.26 -13.65 13.67
C ARG A 470 -52.03 -14.45 14.13
N LYS A 471 -52.23 -15.24 15.19
CA LYS A 471 -51.37 -16.35 15.62
C LYS A 471 -51.81 -17.62 14.90
N GLU A 472 -50.89 -18.58 14.79
CA GLU A 472 -51.17 -19.96 15.23
C GLU A 472 -49.88 -20.58 15.80
N GLU A 473 -50.02 -21.65 16.58
CA GLU A 473 -48.91 -22.33 17.28
C GLU A 473 -48.79 -23.75 16.76
N GLU A 474 -47.59 -24.24 16.46
CA GLU A 474 -47.36 -25.68 16.27
C GLU A 474 -46.02 -26.10 16.91
N LYS A 475 -45.95 -27.37 17.32
CA LYS A 475 -45.00 -27.88 18.30
C LYS A 475 -44.65 -29.34 17.98
N GLU A 476 -43.54 -29.54 17.29
CA GLU A 476 -42.96 -30.87 17.11
C GLU A 476 -41.77 -31.11 18.05
N THR A 477 -41.51 -32.39 18.34
CA THR A 477 -40.50 -32.83 19.31
C THR A 477 -39.77 -34.02 18.70
N LEU A 478 -38.48 -33.87 18.37
CA LEU A 478 -37.69 -34.93 17.75
C LEU A 478 -36.61 -35.46 18.69
N THR A 479 -36.59 -36.79 18.84
CA THR A 479 -35.62 -37.56 19.60
C THR A 479 -34.49 -38.04 18.70
N SER A 480 -33.26 -38.01 19.19
CA SER A 480 -32.15 -38.78 18.63
C SER A 480 -31.10 -39.11 19.70
N THR A 481 -30.34 -40.18 19.46
CA THR A 481 -29.39 -40.83 20.37
C THR A 481 -27.93 -40.42 20.09
N PRO A 482 -27.00 -40.59 21.06
CA PRO A 482 -25.62 -40.12 20.92
C PRO A 482 -24.69 -41.10 20.19
N THR A 483 -23.66 -40.58 19.51
CA THR A 483 -22.55 -41.36 18.93
C THR A 483 -21.20 -40.63 19.04
N ASP A 484 -20.21 -41.33 19.62
CA ASP A 484 -18.75 -41.20 19.52
C ASP A 484 -18.03 -39.83 19.44
N ASN A 485 -17.53 -39.39 20.59
CA ASN A 485 -16.37 -38.49 20.69
C ASN A 485 -15.07 -39.33 20.75
N LYS A 486 -14.42 -39.62 19.60
CA LYS A 486 -13.13 -40.32 19.57
C LYS A 486 -12.04 -39.69 18.69
N ALA A 487 -12.39 -38.78 17.78
CA ALA A 487 -11.45 -38.22 16.79
C ALA A 487 -10.53 -37.08 17.31
N ILE A 488 -10.74 -36.58 18.52
CA ILE A 488 -10.10 -35.33 19.00
C ILE A 488 -8.73 -35.59 19.66
N THR A 489 -8.48 -36.78 20.20
CA THR A 489 -7.26 -37.09 20.98
C THR A 489 -6.03 -37.34 20.11
N GLU A 490 -6.21 -37.95 18.93
CA GLU A 490 -5.11 -38.50 18.12
C GLU A 490 -4.24 -37.43 17.42
N VAL A 491 -4.78 -36.22 17.21
CA VAL A 491 -4.04 -35.10 16.62
C VAL A 491 -2.99 -34.53 17.60
N ALA A 492 -3.27 -34.54 18.91
CA ALA A 492 -2.46 -33.86 19.91
C ALA A 492 -1.09 -34.50 20.16
N GLU A 493 -0.99 -35.83 20.12
CA GLU A 493 0.29 -36.54 20.34
C GLU A 493 1.25 -36.38 19.15
N SER A 494 0.74 -36.13 17.94
CA SER A 494 1.55 -36.01 16.72
C SER A 494 2.50 -34.81 16.71
N VAL A 495 2.14 -33.73 17.39
CA VAL A 495 2.88 -32.44 17.37
C VAL A 495 4.05 -32.44 18.37
N ILE A 496 3.97 -33.23 19.44
CA ILE A 496 4.94 -33.22 20.55
C ILE A 496 6.22 -34.01 20.20
N ALA A 497 6.17 -34.89 19.19
CA ALA A 497 7.22 -35.87 18.90
C ALA A 497 8.42 -35.35 18.05
N VAL A 498 8.38 -34.10 17.56
CA VAL A 498 9.33 -33.63 16.52
C VAL A 498 10.56 -32.87 17.08
N GLU A 499 10.46 -32.24 18.26
CA GLU A 499 11.49 -31.28 18.73
C GLU A 499 12.43 -31.84 19.83
N GLN A 500 13.07 -32.99 19.59
CA GLN A 500 14.27 -33.40 20.34
C GLN A 500 15.35 -34.04 19.45
N ALA A 501 16.26 -33.21 18.95
CA ALA A 501 17.53 -33.65 18.36
C ALA A 501 18.68 -32.72 18.81
N PRO A 502 19.81 -33.24 19.32
CA PRO A 502 20.85 -32.40 19.92
C PRO A 502 21.79 -31.76 18.89
N LEU A 503 22.16 -30.50 19.11
CA LEU A 503 23.19 -29.83 18.30
C LEU A 503 24.55 -30.52 18.47
N LYS A 504 25.21 -30.81 17.34
CA LYS A 504 26.62 -31.20 17.31
C LYS A 504 27.49 -29.94 17.23
N SER A 505 28.42 -29.79 18.17
CA SER A 505 29.43 -28.74 18.14
C SER A 505 30.62 -29.14 17.26
N HIS A 506 31.10 -28.20 16.44
CA HIS A 506 32.41 -28.27 15.79
C HIS A 506 33.14 -26.92 15.97
N PRO A 507 34.48 -26.92 16.10
CA PRO A 507 35.23 -25.78 16.60
C PRO A 507 35.52 -24.72 15.53
N VAL A 508 35.47 -23.45 15.92
CA VAL A 508 36.02 -22.33 15.14
C VAL A 508 37.50 -22.18 15.49
N ASN A 509 38.35 -22.09 14.47
CA ASN A 509 39.79 -21.87 14.61
C ASN A 509 40.19 -20.48 14.07
N PRO A 510 40.73 -19.57 14.91
CA PRO A 510 41.31 -18.31 14.46
C PRO A 510 42.84 -18.28 14.58
N GLN A 511 43.52 -18.17 13.45
CA GLN A 511 44.79 -17.42 13.34
C GLN A 511 44.42 -15.94 13.01
N THR A 512 45.22 -14.89 13.22
CA THR A 512 46.66 -14.83 13.53
C THR A 512 47.02 -13.49 14.21
N THR A 513 47.73 -13.53 15.34
CA THR A 513 48.66 -12.50 15.92
C THR A 513 49.45 -13.19 17.06
N GLU A 514 50.64 -12.79 17.50
CA GLU A 514 51.52 -11.67 17.11
C GLU A 514 53.01 -12.06 17.22
N SER A 515 53.92 -11.08 17.06
CA SER A 515 55.39 -11.27 16.98
C SER A 515 56.13 -11.37 18.32
N LYS A 516 57.37 -11.91 18.25
CA LYS A 516 58.44 -11.95 19.28
C LYS A 516 58.22 -12.99 20.41
N GLU A 517 59.26 -13.50 21.05
CA GLU A 517 60.71 -13.17 20.99
C GLU A 517 61.57 -14.43 20.83
#